data_AF-G7YCP2-F1
#
_entry.id   AF-G7YCP2-F1
#
_cell.length_a   1.000
_cell.length_b   1.000
_cell.length_c   1.000
_cell.angle_alpha   90.00
_cell.angle_beta   90.00
_cell.angle_gamma   90.00
#
_symmetry.space_group_name_H-M   'P 1'
#
loop_
_entity.id
_entity.type
_entity.pdbx_description
1 polymer ?
#
loop_
_entity_poly.entity_id
_entity_poly.type
_entity_poly.pdbx_seq_one_letter_code
_entity_poly.pdbx_strand_id
1 'polypeptide(L)'
;MYTLFRGLWSYLSQRDEYSILILGLDCAGKTTYLEQTKVNFMRNYRALPLNKITTTVGLNIGHITLGGVRLKFWDLGGQEELQSLWD
;
A
#
# COMPACT_ATOMS: atom_id res chain seq x y z
N MET A 1 -32.68 18.65 -8.30
CA MET A 1 -32.41 18.51 -6.85
C MET A 1 -31.57 17.29 -6.46
N TYR A 2 -31.55 16.20 -7.24
CA TYR A 2 -30.74 15.01 -6.91
C TYR A 2 -29.22 15.21 -7.00
N THR A 3 -28.76 16.16 -7.83
CA THR A 3 -27.34 16.44 -8.06
C THR A 3 -26.65 17.10 -6.86
N LEU A 4 -27.33 18.04 -6.19
CA LEU A 4 -26.82 18.70 -4.98
C LEU A 4 -26.70 17.72 -3.81
N PHE A 5 -27.74 16.90 -3.60
CA PHE A 5 -27.74 15.89 -2.55
C PHE A 5 -26.64 14.85 -2.76
N ARG A 6 -26.43 14.43 -4.02
CA ARG A 6 -25.35 13.52 -4.39
C ARG A 6 -23.96 14.15 -4.22
N GLY A 7 -23.81 15.43 -4.52
CA GLY A 7 -22.57 16.19 -4.28
C GLY A 7 -22.22 16.29 -2.80
N LEU A 8 -23.20 16.62 -1.95
CA LEU A 8 -23.02 16.69 -0.50
C LEU A 8 -22.70 15.30 0.10
N TRP A 9 -23.41 14.26 -0.35
CA TRP A 9 -23.13 12.88 0.07
C TRP A 9 -21.72 12.43 -0.34
N SER A 10 -21.31 12.76 -1.57
CA SER A 10 -19.96 12.45 -2.05
C SER A 10 -18.88 13.17 -1.25
N TYR A 11 -19.09 14.44 -0.93
CA TYR A 11 -18.15 15.25 -0.14
C TYR A 11 -18.02 14.72 1.29
N LEU A 12 -19.13 14.41 1.95
CA LEU A 12 -19.14 13.87 3.30
C LEU A 12 -18.61 12.43 3.38
N SER A 13 -18.77 11.64 2.31
CA SER A 13 -18.31 10.25 2.25
C SER A 13 -16.92 10.10 1.65
N GLN A 14 -16.26 11.19 1.25
CA GLN A 14 -14.92 11.14 0.68
C GLN A 14 -13.93 10.83 1.81
N ARG A 15 -13.26 9.68 1.70
CA ARG A 15 -12.16 9.33 2.61
C ARG A 15 -10.85 9.66 1.93
N ASP A 16 -9.95 10.29 2.66
CA ASP A 16 -8.62 10.62 2.14
C ASP A 16 -7.88 9.32 1.79
N GLU A 17 -7.39 9.24 0.55
CA GLU A 17 -6.56 8.14 0.06
C GLU A 17 -5.16 8.68 -0.25
N TYR A 18 -4.15 8.17 0.45
CA TYR A 18 -2.75 8.53 0.23
C TYR A 18 -2.00 7.36 -0.38
N SER A 19 -1.15 7.65 -1.37
CA SER A 19 -0.24 6.67 -1.96
C SER A 19 1.16 6.85 -1.39
N ILE A 20 1.72 5.77 -0.84
CA ILE A 20 3.05 5.71 -0.25
C ILE A 20 3.90 4.77 -1.11
N LEU A 21 4.99 5.29 -1.66
CA LEU A 21 5.94 4.52 -2.46
C LEU A 21 7.09 4.02 -1.58
N ILE A 22 7.38 2.71 -1.63
CA ILE A 22 8.52 2.08 -0.96
C ILE A 22 9.57 1.77 -2.02
N LEU A 23 10.69 2.48 -1.96
CA LEU A 23 11.85 2.29 -2.84
C LEU A 23 13.03 1.73 -2.07
N GLY A 24 13.91 1.03 -2.79
CA GLY A 24 15.12 0.45 -2.22
C GLY A 24 15.67 -0.69 -3.07
N LEU A 25 16.96 -0.98 -2.89
CA LEU A 25 17.67 -2.02 -3.62
C LEU A 25 17.05 -3.41 -3.43
N ASP A 26 17.39 -4.34 -4.33
CA ASP A 26 16.97 -5.72 -4.17
C ASP A 26 17.46 -6.29 -2.82
N CYS A 27 16.67 -7.18 -2.23
CA CYS A 27 16.90 -7.74 -0.90
C CYS A 27 16.98 -6.73 0.28
N ALA A 28 16.64 -5.44 0.10
CA ALA A 28 16.63 -4.46 1.19
C ALA A 28 15.55 -4.68 2.28
N GLY A 29 14.67 -5.69 2.10
CA GLY A 29 13.61 -5.99 3.07
C GLY A 29 12.31 -5.17 2.92
N LYS A 30 12.10 -4.53 1.76
CA LYS A 30 10.91 -3.70 1.47
C LYS A 30 9.58 -4.42 1.73
N THR A 31 9.45 -5.63 1.19
CA THR A 31 8.25 -6.44 1.37
C THR A 31 8.05 -6.87 2.83
N THR A 32 9.14 -7.15 3.56
CA THR A 32 9.08 -7.43 5.01
C THR A 32 8.57 -6.23 5.79
N TYR A 33 9.03 -5.02 5.46
CA TYR A 33 8.56 -3.78 6.07
C TYR A 33 7.06 -3.55 5.80
N LEU A 34 6.61 -3.76 4.56
CA LEU A 34 5.20 -3.66 4.19
C LEU A 34 4.33 -4.65 5.00
N GLU A 35 4.77 -5.90 5.14
CA GLU A 35 4.06 -6.92 5.91
C GLU A 35 4.01 -6.59 7.41
N GLN A 36 5.11 -6.14 8.01
CA GLN A 36 5.13 -5.68 9.41
C GLN A 36 4.20 -4.49 9.64
N THR A 37 4.14 -3.56 8.69
CA THR A 37 3.23 -2.41 8.73
C THR A 37 1.77 -2.87 8.73
N LYS A 38 1.41 -3.84 7.87
CA LYS A 38 0.06 -4.41 7.86
C LYS A 38 -0.30 -5.05 9.21
N VAL A 39 0.61 -5.83 9.80
CA VAL A 39 0.37 -6.47 11.11
C VAL A 39 0.13 -5.46 12.23
N ASN A 40 0.93 -4.40 12.28
CA ASN A 40 0.84 -3.40 13.34
C ASN A 40 -0.42 -2.54 13.22
N PHE A 41 -0.83 -2.18 12.01
CA PHE A 41 -1.93 -1.23 11.79
C PHE A 41 -3.29 -1.89 11.49
N MET A 42 -3.31 -3.15 11.03
CA MET A 42 -4.56 -3.89 10.83
C MET A 42 -4.80 -4.87 11.99
N ARG A 43 -5.72 -4.52 12.89
CA ARG A 43 -6.05 -5.27 14.13
C ARG A 43 -6.41 -6.76 13.96
N ASN A 44 -6.61 -7.27 12.74
CA ASN A 44 -6.95 -8.68 12.45
C ASN A 44 -6.12 -9.28 11.30
N TYR A 45 -5.02 -8.64 10.89
CA TYR A 45 -4.21 -9.18 9.81
C TYR A 45 -3.26 -10.25 10.32
N ARG A 46 -3.38 -11.46 9.79
CA ARG A 46 -2.38 -12.51 10.01
C ARG A 46 -1.21 -12.26 9.09
N ALA A 47 -0.05 -11.96 9.68
CA ALA A 47 1.20 -11.83 8.97
C ALA A 47 1.39 -13.01 8.01
N LEU A 48 1.75 -12.73 6.76
CA LEU A 48 2.26 -13.78 5.89
C LEU A 48 3.53 -14.36 6.55
N PRO A 49 3.70 -15.70 6.57
CA PRO A 49 4.91 -16.29 7.11
C PRO A 49 6.11 -15.77 6.33
N LEU A 50 7.13 -15.28 7.04
CA LEU A 50 8.33 -14.64 6.47
C LEU A 50 9.00 -15.53 5.39
N ASN A 51 8.93 -16.85 5.55
CA ASN A 51 9.47 -17.83 4.60
C ASN A 51 8.73 -17.89 3.25
N LYS A 52 7.58 -17.23 3.11
CA LYS A 52 6.85 -17.09 1.83
C LYS A 52 7.06 -15.72 1.18
N ILE A 53 7.83 -14.83 1.80
CA ILE A 53 8.16 -13.53 1.20
C ILE A 53 9.21 -13.77 0.13
N THR A 54 8.77 -13.79 -1.13
CA THR A 54 9.64 -13.84 -2.30
C THR A 54 9.92 -12.43 -2.81
N THR A 55 10.98 -12.27 -3.61
CA THR A 55 11.29 -11.00 -4.29
C THR A 55 10.09 -10.52 -5.10
N THR A 56 9.72 -9.25 -4.94
CA THR A 56 8.64 -8.63 -5.72
C THR A 56 9.09 -8.50 -7.17
N VAL A 57 8.45 -9.23 -8.08
CA VAL A 57 8.64 -9.09 -9.53
C VAL A 57 7.65 -8.02 -10.01
N GLY A 58 8.15 -6.84 -10.39
CA GLY A 58 7.34 -5.71 -10.84
C GLY A 58 6.85 -4.83 -9.69
N LEU A 59 5.55 -4.90 -9.38
CA LEU A 59 4.88 -4.02 -8.42
C LEU A 59 3.91 -4.81 -7.54
N ASN A 60 3.97 -4.58 -6.23
CA ASN A 60 3.00 -5.07 -5.26
C ASN A 60 2.26 -3.89 -4.62
N ILE A 61 0.93 -3.96 -4.54
CA ILE A 61 0.09 -2.92 -3.95
C ILE A 61 -0.55 -3.42 -2.66
N GLY A 62 -0.22 -2.76 -1.55
CA GLY A 62 -0.80 -3.02 -0.23
C GLY A 62 -1.82 -1.95 0.16
N HIS A 63 -2.96 -2.35 0.71
CA HIS A 63 -3.94 -1.40 1.25
C HIS A 63 -4.02 -1.50 2.77
N ILE A 64 -3.91 -0.36 3.46
CA ILE A 64 -4.03 -0.27 4.92
C ILE A 64 -5.02 0.85 5.24
N THR A 65 -6.01 0.56 6.08
CA THR A 65 -6.97 1.56 6.54
C THR A 65 -6.61 1.96 7.97
N LEU A 66 -6.20 3.21 8.17
CA LEU A 66 -5.81 3.74 9.48
C LEU A 66 -6.73 4.92 9.84
N GLY A 67 -7.50 4.80 10.94
CA GLY A 67 -8.23 5.94 11.50
C GLY A 67 -9.21 6.64 10.55
N GLY A 68 -9.70 5.94 9.51
CA GLY A 68 -10.57 6.52 8.48
C GLY A 68 -9.85 6.82 7.17
N VAL A 69 -8.53 6.94 7.17
CA VAL A 69 -7.69 7.20 5.98
C VAL A 69 -7.33 5.88 5.29
N ARG A 70 -7.32 5.87 3.95
CA ARG A 70 -6.89 4.73 3.14
C ARG A 70 -5.45 4.97 2.66
N LEU A 71 -4.52 4.14 3.09
CA LEU A 71 -3.13 4.16 2.63
C LEU A 71 -2.93 3.07 1.58
N LYS A 72 -2.42 3.47 0.42
CA LYS A 72 -2.01 2.57 -0.66
C LYS A 72 -0.49 2.53 -0.71
N PHE A 73 0.10 1.41 -0.34
CA PHE A 73 1.53 1.16 -0.43
C PHE A 73 1.89 0.56 -1.78
N TRP A 74 2.94 1.08 -2.40
CA TRP A 74 3.51 0.62 -3.65
C TRP A 74 4.90 0.07 -3.34
N ASP A 75 5.04 -1.25 -3.34
CA ASP A 75 6.32 -1.95 -3.17
C ASP A 75 6.83 -2.34 -4.56
N LEU A 76 7.81 -1.60 -5.06
CA LEU A 76 8.43 -1.84 -6.36
C LEU A 76 9.60 -2.83 -6.22
N GLY A 77 9.80 -3.64 -7.26
CA GLY A 77 10.98 -4.50 -7.36
C GLY A 77 12.27 -3.69 -7.28
N GLY A 78 13.26 -4.22 -6.56
CA GLY A 78 14.58 -3.58 -6.43
C GLY A 78 15.62 -4.05 -7.44
N GLN A 79 15.26 -5.00 -8.30
CA GLN A 79 16.12 -5.54 -9.36
C GLN A 79 16.50 -4.43 -10.32
N GLU A 80 17.75 -4.43 -10.78
CA GLU A 80 18.29 -3.38 -11.68
C GLU A 80 17.43 -3.19 -12.93
N GLU A 81 16.90 -4.28 -13.49
CA GLU A 81 15.96 -4.29 -14.62
C GLU A 81 14.65 -3.52 -14.34
N LEU A 82 14.18 -3.55 -13.08
CA LEU A 82 12.93 -2.94 -12.62
C LEU A 82 13.13 -1.55 -12.00
N GLN A 83 14.37 -1.11 -11.78
CA GLN A 83 14.66 0.26 -11.29
C GLN A 83 14.24 1.33 -12.30
N SER A 84 14.10 0.97 -13.58
CA SER A 84 13.50 1.84 -14.61
C SER A 84 12.05 2.27 -14.29
N LEU A 85 11.35 1.55 -13.41
CA LEU A 85 9.99 1.90 -12.96
C LEU A 85 9.98 2.95 -11.83
N TRP A 86 11.15 3.40 -11.37
CA TRP A 86 11.27 4.41 -10.31
C TRP A 86 11.21 5.84 -10.87
N ASP A 87 11.47 6.01 -12.18
CA ASP A 87 11.37 7.26 -12.93
C ASP A 87 9.92 7.59 -13.31
#